data_AF-A0A359HHE4-F1
#
_entry.id   AF-A0A359HHE4-F1
#
_cell.length_a   1.000
_cell.length_b   1.000
_cell.length_c   1.000
_cell.angle_alpha   90.00
_cell.angle_beta   90.00
_cell.angle_gamma   90.00
#
_symmetry.space_group_name_H-M   'P 1'
#
loop_
_entity.id
_entity.type
_entity.pdbx_description
1 polymer ?
#
loop_
_entity_poly.entity_id
_entity_poly.type
_entity_poly.pdbx_seq_one_letter_code
_entity_poly.pdbx_strand_id
1 'polypeptide(L)'
;AENRPMDSQPPLRFMTGNLNVRYHKPTPLGPPIELRGQIREIRGRKVVVDIRVMVEGVVTASGEVIAIQIPEHMKLEPENPE
;
A
#
# COMPACT_ATOMS: atom_id res chain seq x y z
N ALA A 1 7.40 -4.51 -13.38
CA ALA A 1 7.39 -3.10 -12.92
C ALA A 1 7.63 -2.20 -14.14
N GLU A 2 7.16 -0.97 -14.13
CA GLU A 2 7.15 -0.05 -15.29
C GLU A 2 8.51 0.61 -15.61
N ASN A 3 9.60 0.15 -14.96
CA ASN A 3 10.97 0.63 -15.18
C ASN A 3 11.11 2.17 -15.15
N ARG A 4 10.47 2.80 -14.16
CA ARG A 4 10.47 4.25 -13.94
C ARG A 4 10.93 4.59 -12.53
N PRO A 5 11.47 5.80 -12.29
CA PRO A 5 11.76 6.28 -10.94
C PRO A 5 10.50 6.25 -10.05
N MET A 6 10.66 6.01 -8.74
CA MET A 6 9.54 5.93 -7.80
C MET A 6 8.66 7.19 -7.83
N ASP A 7 9.30 8.35 -7.92
CA ASP A 7 8.65 9.66 -7.85
C ASP A 7 8.38 10.27 -9.24
N SER A 8 8.39 9.46 -10.30
CA SER A 8 8.14 9.94 -11.66
C SER A 8 6.67 10.36 -11.86
N GLN A 9 6.47 11.48 -12.55
CA GLN A 9 5.16 11.94 -13.01
C GLN A 9 4.77 11.27 -14.35
N PRO A 10 3.46 11.01 -14.58
CA PRO A 10 2.36 11.06 -13.61
C PRO A 10 2.43 9.87 -12.62
N PRO A 11 1.91 9.98 -11.39
CA PRO A 11 1.92 8.87 -10.43
C PRO A 11 1.09 7.68 -10.94
N LEU A 12 1.56 6.46 -10.68
CA LEU A 12 0.69 5.29 -10.77
C LEU A 12 -0.27 5.32 -9.58
N ARG A 13 -1.55 5.46 -9.88
CA ARG A 13 -2.59 5.48 -8.85
C ARG A 13 -3.23 4.10 -8.71
N PHE A 14 -3.46 3.70 -7.47
CA PHE A 14 -4.09 2.44 -7.11
C PHE A 14 -5.27 2.71 -6.19
N MET A 15 -6.29 1.85 -6.26
CA MET A 15 -7.38 1.77 -5.30
C MET A 15 -7.22 0.49 -4.47
N THR A 16 -7.63 0.53 -3.20
CA THR A 16 -7.69 -0.68 -2.37
C THR A 16 -8.84 -1.56 -2.84
N GLY A 17 -8.54 -2.72 -3.42
CA GLY A 17 -9.54 -3.70 -3.80
C GLY A 17 -9.93 -4.64 -2.65
N ASN A 18 -8.98 -4.96 -1.77
CA ASN A 18 -9.22 -5.75 -0.57
C ASN A 18 -8.18 -5.42 0.50
N LEU A 19 -8.58 -5.46 1.77
CA LEU A 19 -7.71 -5.30 2.93
C LEU A 19 -8.08 -6.36 3.96
N ASN A 20 -7.20 -7.34 4.17
CA ASN A 20 -7.31 -8.32 5.24
C ASN A 20 -6.34 -7.94 6.36
N VAL A 21 -6.82 -7.91 7.59
CA VAL A 21 -6.00 -7.60 8.76
C VAL A 21 -6.17 -8.71 9.79
N ARG A 22 -5.05 -9.20 10.31
CA ARG A 22 -5.00 -10.14 11.43
C ARG A 22 -4.29 -9.48 12.60
N TYR A 23 -5.02 -9.28 13.68
CA TYR A 23 -4.50 -8.77 14.95
C TYR A 23 -3.96 -9.93 15.78
N HIS A 24 -2.68 -9.85 16.13
CA HIS A 24 -2.00 -10.88 16.94
C HIS A 24 -1.91 -10.47 18.41
N LYS A 25 -1.73 -9.17 18.66
CA LYS A 25 -1.57 -8.57 19.99
C LYS A 25 -2.19 -7.16 19.99
N PRO A 26 -2.58 -6.62 21.16
CA PRO A 26 -2.91 -5.21 21.25
C PRO A 26 -1.76 -4.34 20.75
N THR A 27 -2.06 -3.29 19.99
CA THR A 27 -1.07 -2.29 19.60
C THR A 27 -0.99 -1.23 20.70
N PRO A 28 0.15 -1.09 21.40
CA PRO A 28 0.29 -0.08 22.46
C PRO A 28 0.09 1.34 21.91
N LEU A 29 -0.53 2.21 22.71
CA LEU A 29 -0.59 3.64 22.42
C LEU A 29 0.68 4.32 22.91
N GLY A 30 1.22 5.24 22.11
CA GLY A 30 2.39 6.07 22.47
C GLY A 30 3.64 5.79 21.64
N PRO A 31 4.20 4.56 21.65
CA PRO A 31 5.39 4.25 20.87
C PRO A 31 5.16 4.37 19.35
N PRO A 32 6.21 4.64 18.55
CA PRO A 32 6.11 4.65 17.09
C PRO A 32 5.67 3.30 16.53
N ILE A 33 4.80 3.34 15.54
CA ILE A 33 4.38 2.16 14.78
C ILE A 33 5.22 2.07 13.51
N GLU A 34 5.89 0.94 13.31
CA GLU A 34 6.60 0.62 12.08
C GLU A 34 5.72 -0.25 11.17
N LEU A 35 5.46 0.22 9.96
CA LEU A 35 4.79 -0.55 8.91
C LEU A 35 5.81 -0.96 7.84
N ARG A 36 5.88 -2.26 7.54
CA ARG A 36 6.70 -2.80 6.45
C ARG A 36 5.84 -3.56 5.46
N GLY A 37 5.72 -3.00 4.25
CA GLY A 37 5.11 -3.66 3.11
C GLY A 37 6.14 -4.41 2.26
N GLN A 38 5.81 -5.62 1.83
CA GLN A 38 6.56 -6.40 0.86
C GLN A 38 5.61 -6.83 -0.26
N ILE A 39 5.99 -6.53 -1.51
CA ILE A 39 5.20 -6.97 -2.66
C ILE A 39 5.33 -8.49 -2.75
N ARG A 40 4.18 -9.18 -2.67
CA ARG A 40 4.09 -10.63 -2.85
C ARG A 40 3.91 -10.98 -4.32
N GLU A 41 3.05 -10.24 -5.03
CA GLU A 41 2.70 -10.54 -6.42
C GLU A 41 2.27 -9.29 -7.21
N ILE A 42 2.59 -9.25 -8.50
CA ILE A 42 2.05 -8.29 -9.47
C ILE A 42 1.45 -9.07 -10.65
N ARG A 43 0.16 -8.92 -10.92
CA ARG A 43 -0.55 -9.48 -12.08
C ARG A 43 -1.40 -8.43 -12.77
N GLY A 44 -0.90 -7.90 -13.89
CA GLY A 44 -1.56 -6.82 -14.61
C GLY A 44 -1.83 -5.63 -13.68
N ARG A 45 -3.09 -5.24 -13.54
CA ARG A 45 -3.52 -4.15 -12.65
C ARG A 45 -3.57 -4.52 -11.17
N LYS A 46 -3.39 -5.79 -10.79
CA LYS A 46 -3.48 -6.26 -9.41
C LYS A 46 -2.08 -6.37 -8.79
N VAL A 47 -1.89 -5.76 -7.63
CA VAL A 47 -0.70 -5.89 -6.79
C VAL A 47 -1.11 -6.41 -5.42
N VAL A 48 -0.47 -7.50 -4.96
CA VAL A 48 -0.69 -8.06 -3.62
C VAL A 48 0.51 -7.70 -2.75
N VAL A 49 0.25 -7.10 -1.60
CA VAL A 49 1.27 -6.62 -0.66
C VAL A 49 1.03 -7.24 0.71
N ASP A 50 2.07 -7.87 1.25
CA ASP A 50 2.12 -8.31 2.64
C ASP A 50 2.61 -7.18 3.53
N ILE A 51 1.93 -6.95 4.65
CA ILE A 51 2.23 -5.86 5.57
C ILE A 51 2.45 -6.44 6.96
N ARG A 52 3.52 -5.98 7.63
CA ARG A 52 3.72 -6.18 9.06
C ARG A 52 3.61 -4.85 9.78
N VAL A 53 2.83 -4.83 10.86
CA VAL A 53 2.70 -3.72 11.81
C VAL A 53 3.46 -4.11 13.06
N MET A 54 4.48 -3.33 13.39
CA MET A 54 5.41 -3.60 14.48
C MET A 54 5.48 -2.42 15.43
N VAL A 55 5.61 -2.71 16.72
CA VAL A 55 5.91 -1.73 17.75
C VAL A 55 7.10 -2.28 18.54
N GLU A 56 8.18 -1.51 18.64
CA GLU A 56 9.42 -1.93 19.31
C GLU A 56 9.93 -3.32 18.84
N GLY A 57 9.81 -3.58 17.53
CA GLY A 57 10.21 -4.85 16.90
C GLY A 57 9.22 -6.02 17.07
N VAL A 58 8.12 -5.84 17.82
CA VAL A 58 7.09 -6.87 18.01
C VAL A 58 5.96 -6.68 17.00
N VAL A 59 5.65 -7.71 16.22
CA VAL A 59 4.49 -7.71 15.32
C VAL A 59 3.20 -7.76 16.13
N THR A 60 2.39 -6.70 16.05
CA THR A 60 1.08 -6.61 16.70
C THR A 60 -0.06 -6.95 15.73
N ALA A 61 0.13 -6.67 14.43
CA ALA A 61 -0.78 -7.06 13.37
C ALA A 61 -0.03 -7.40 12.08
N SER A 62 -0.63 -8.27 11.26
CA SER A 62 -0.22 -8.50 9.88
C SER A 62 -1.37 -8.19 8.94
N GLY A 63 -1.09 -7.65 7.76
CA GLY A 63 -2.08 -7.35 6.75
C GLY A 63 -1.73 -7.91 5.38
N GLU A 64 -2.75 -8.13 4.57
CA GLU A 64 -2.63 -8.33 3.12
C GLU A 64 -3.48 -7.27 2.44
N VAL A 65 -2.87 -6.51 1.53
CA VAL A 65 -3.56 -5.53 0.69
C VAL A 65 -3.53 -5.99 -0.75
N ILE A 66 -4.70 -5.96 -1.39
CA ILE A 66 -4.81 -6.05 -2.84
C ILE A 66 -5.03 -4.64 -3.36
N ALA A 67 -4.01 -4.07 -4.01
CA ALA A 67 -4.07 -2.79 -4.68
C ALA A 67 -4.38 -2.99 -6.17
N ILE A 68 -5.38 -2.28 -6.69
CA ILE A 68 -5.79 -2.32 -8.09
C ILE A 68 -5.44 -1.00 -8.76
N GLN A 69 -4.62 -1.03 -9.81
CA GLN A 69 -4.26 0.14 -10.59
C GLN A 69 -5.52 0.71 -11.26
N ILE A 70 -5.74 2.01 -11.07
CA ILE A 70 -6.92 2.67 -11.65
C ILE A 70 -6.77 2.75 -13.18
N PRO A 71 -7.86 2.56 -13.93
CA PRO A 71 -7.85 2.70 -15.39
C PRO A 71 -7.69 4.18 -15.81
N GLU A 72 -7.20 4.40 -17.03
CA GLU A 72 -6.88 5.73 -17.55
C GLU A 72 -8.05 6.72 -17.46
N HIS A 73 -9.26 6.27 -17.81
CA HIS A 73 -10.48 7.10 -17.80
C HIS A 73 -10.93 7.55 -16.41
N MET A 74 -10.33 7.00 -15.34
CA MET A 74 -10.64 7.36 -13.96
C MET A 74 -9.51 8.21 -13.33
N LYS A 75 -8.44 8.48 -14.08
CA LYS A 75 -7.40 9.40 -13.61
C LYS A 75 -8.02 10.79 -13.53
N LEU A 76 -7.96 11.41 -12.35
CA LEU A 76 -8.29 12.82 -12.19
C LEU A 76 -7.41 13.63 -13.14
N GLU A 77 -8.02 14.60 -13.82
CA GLU A 77 -7.25 15.62 -14.54
C GLU A 77 -6.28 16.27 -13.55
N PRO A 78 -5.03 16.56 -13.94
CA PRO A 78 -4.10 17.26 -13.07
C PRO A 78 -4.76 18.58 -12.63
N GLU A 79 -4.77 18.85 -11.32
CA GLU A 79 -5.23 20.14 -10.80
C GLU A 79 -4.47 21.25 -11.54
N ASN A 80 -5.24 22.19 -12.09
CA ASN A 80 -4.72 23.37 -12.75
C ASN A 80 -3.81 24.12 -11.76
N PRO A 81 -2.50 24.24 -12.02
CA PRO A 81 -1.65 25.05 -11.17
C PRO A 81 -1.95 26.51 -11.51
N GLU A 82 -2.90 27.12 -10.81
CA GLU A 82 -2.94 28.59 -10.66
C GLU A 82 -1.72 29.08 -9.88
#